data_AF-A0A4P9YJL9-F1
#
_entry.id   AF-A0A4P9YJL9-F1
#
_cell.length_a   1.000
_cell.length_b   1.000
_cell.length_c   1.000
_cell.angle_alpha   90.00
_cell.angle_beta   90.00
_cell.angle_gamma   90.00
#
_symmetry.space_group_name_H-M   'P 1'
#
loop_
_entity.id
_entity.type
_entity.pdbx_description
1 polymer ?
#
loop_
_entity_poly.entity_id
_entity_poly.type
_entity_poly.pdbx_seq_one_letter_code
_entity_poly.pdbx_strand_id
1 'polypeptide(L)'
;MYVETNYFRKPLAFKFTRGTFKHIASLSITLIAIHYCTIEHPFLLSDNRHYSFYVWRYFYRGHWILKYLYAPFYLLAFNLLKSCIRKFDQLSKLVQKIHSLWMIIYSLAVFFCLVTTPLLEFRYFIIPFIMLRLHSNAKNKLYIVKELILGLVVNLFTFYMFLYRPFFNRNNASVERFMW
;
A
#
# COMPACT_ATOMS: atom_id res chain seq x y z
N MET A 1 9.16 -33.33 0.39
CA MET A 1 8.95 -32.99 -1.03
C MET A 1 8.99 -31.47 -1.15
N TYR A 2 10.17 -30.92 -1.48
CA TYR A 2 10.42 -29.47 -1.47
C TYR A 2 9.85 -28.84 -2.74
N VAL A 3 8.66 -28.25 -2.65
CA VAL A 3 8.20 -27.31 -3.68
C VAL A 3 8.98 -26.02 -3.47
N GLU A 4 10.05 -25.84 -4.24
CA GLU A 4 10.68 -24.53 -4.45
C GLU A 4 9.62 -23.58 -5.00
N THR A 5 8.96 -22.86 -4.10
CA THR A 5 8.02 -21.82 -4.47
C THR A 5 8.83 -20.59 -4.85
N ASN A 6 9.20 -20.56 -6.13
CA ASN A 6 9.79 -19.43 -6.81
C ASN A 6 8.74 -18.31 -6.97
N TYR A 7 8.35 -17.68 -5.86
CA TYR A 7 7.31 -16.65 -5.80
C TYR A 7 7.59 -15.47 -6.74
N PHE A 8 8.86 -15.18 -7.03
CA PHE A 8 9.32 -13.99 -7.76
C PHE A 8 10.01 -14.26 -9.10
N ARG A 9 10.14 -15.52 -9.56
CA ARG A 9 11.04 -15.86 -10.68
C ARG A 9 10.45 -15.69 -12.07
N LYS A 10 9.13 -15.54 -12.21
CA LYS A 10 8.58 -15.12 -13.50
C LYS A 10 8.69 -13.60 -13.56
N PRO A 11 9.40 -13.02 -14.54
CA PRO A 11 9.34 -11.58 -14.75
C PRO A 11 7.88 -11.18 -14.81
N LEU A 12 7.56 -9.98 -14.32
CA LEU A 12 6.31 -9.29 -14.60
C LEU A 12 6.21 -9.06 -16.13
N ALA A 13 6.13 -10.14 -16.90
CA ALA A 13 5.66 -10.11 -18.26
C ALA A 13 4.17 -9.82 -18.10
N PHE A 14 3.84 -8.53 -18.11
CA PHE A 14 2.51 -8.05 -18.39
C PHE A 14 2.16 -8.64 -19.75
N LYS A 15 1.58 -9.85 -19.77
CA LYS A 15 1.12 -10.48 -20.99
C LYS A 15 -0.04 -9.64 -21.48
N PHE A 16 0.29 -8.61 -22.23
CA PHE A 16 -0.62 -7.70 -22.91
C PHE A 16 -1.26 -8.43 -24.08
N THR A 17 -2.05 -9.48 -23.83
CA THR A 17 -2.76 -10.14 -24.93
C THR A 17 -4.11 -10.67 -24.48
N ARG A 18 -5.15 -10.19 -25.21
CA ARG A 18 -6.57 -10.59 -25.28
C ARG A 18 -7.58 -9.96 -24.32
N GLY A 19 -7.39 -8.72 -23.87
CA GLY A 19 -8.41 -8.04 -23.06
C GLY A 19 -8.38 -6.52 -23.06
N THR A 20 -8.18 -5.87 -24.21
CA THR A 20 -8.21 -4.39 -24.32
C THR A 20 -9.44 -3.79 -23.65
N PHE A 21 -10.63 -4.38 -23.88
CA PHE A 21 -11.87 -3.98 -23.22
C PHE A 21 -11.82 -4.08 -21.69
N LYS A 22 -11.21 -5.14 -21.14
CA LYS A 22 -11.08 -5.31 -19.67
C LYS A 22 -10.14 -4.27 -19.07
N HIS A 23 -9.05 -3.94 -19.77
CA HIS A 23 -8.13 -2.90 -19.33
C HIS A 23 -8.78 -1.52 -19.37
N ILE A 24 -9.48 -1.20 -20.46
CA ILE A 24 -10.25 0.05 -20.60
C ILE A 24 -11.31 0.13 -19.50
N ALA A 25 -12.11 -0.92 -19.30
CA ALA A 25 -13.13 -0.96 -18.24
C ALA A 25 -12.50 -0.77 -16.85
N SER A 26 -11.40 -1.46 -16.55
CA SER A 26 -10.70 -1.32 -15.26
C SER A 26 -10.14 0.09 -15.04
N LEU A 27 -9.62 0.72 -16.10
CA LEU A 27 -9.15 2.10 -16.05
C LEU A 27 -10.31 3.06 -15.82
N SER A 28 -11.42 2.93 -16.55
CA SER A 28 -12.62 3.75 -16.36
C SER A 28 -13.16 3.65 -14.95
N ILE A 29 -13.30 2.43 -14.40
CA ILE A 29 -13.73 2.21 -13.01
C ILE A 29 -12.77 2.89 -12.02
N THR A 30 -11.46 2.76 -12.25
CA THR A 30 -10.44 3.37 -11.38
C THR A 30 -10.51 4.90 -11.42
N LEU A 31 -10.70 5.49 -12.60
CA LEU A 31 -10.85 6.95 -12.76
C LEU A 31 -12.12 7.47 -12.10
N ILE A 32 -13.25 6.75 -12.24
CA ILE A 32 -14.51 7.06 -11.56
C ILE A 32 -14.32 6.99 -10.04
N ALA A 33 -13.69 5.92 -9.55
CA ALA A 33 -13.39 5.77 -8.12
C ALA A 33 -12.49 6.90 -7.60
N ILE A 34 -11.44 7.28 -8.32
CA ILE A 34 -10.59 8.43 -7.94
C ILE A 34 -11.42 9.72 -7.90
N HIS A 35 -12.34 9.92 -8.84
CA HIS A 35 -13.13 11.14 -8.88
C HIS A 35 -14.07 11.26 -7.66
N TYR A 36 -14.78 10.20 -7.30
CA TYR A 36 -15.80 10.22 -6.25
C TYR A 36 -15.30 9.83 -4.85
N CYS A 37 -14.27 8.98 -4.76
CA CYS A 37 -13.81 8.40 -3.49
C CYS A 37 -12.52 9.04 -2.95
N THR A 38 -11.95 10.03 -3.63
CA THR A 38 -10.83 10.81 -3.08
C THR A 38 -11.37 11.91 -2.16
N ILE A 39 -11.71 11.53 -0.93
CA ILE A 39 -12.23 12.44 0.10
C ILE A 39 -11.04 12.96 0.92
N GLU A 40 -10.95 14.28 1.08
CA GLU A 40 -9.96 14.89 1.97
C GLU A 40 -10.54 15.10 3.36
N HIS A 41 -9.86 14.61 4.38
CA HIS A 41 -10.29 14.78 5.77
C HIS A 41 -9.65 16.05 6.39
N PRO A 42 -10.40 16.92 7.08
CA PRO A 42 -9.84 18.12 7.71
C PRO A 42 -8.67 17.84 8.66
N PHE A 43 -8.75 16.77 9.45
CA PHE A 43 -7.63 16.37 10.34
C PHE A 43 -6.33 16.06 9.59
N LEU A 44 -6.41 15.45 8.40
CA LEU A 44 -5.24 15.19 7.56
C LEU A 44 -4.58 16.49 7.10
N LEU A 45 -5.37 17.53 6.87
CA LEU A 45 -4.92 18.84 6.41
C LEU A 45 -4.48 19.77 7.56
N SER A 46 -4.92 19.51 8.78
CA SER A 46 -4.54 20.31 9.94
C SER A 46 -3.24 19.84 10.60
N ASP A 47 -2.91 18.55 10.50
CA ASP A 47 -1.72 17.99 11.17
C ASP A 47 -0.53 17.92 10.21
N ASN A 48 0.28 18.99 10.18
CA ASN A 48 1.51 19.07 9.38
C ASN A 48 2.69 18.30 9.96
N ARG A 49 2.54 17.58 11.07
CA ARG A 49 3.64 16.77 11.63
C ARG A 49 3.80 15.44 10.90
N HIS A 50 2.77 14.98 10.19
CA HIS A 50 2.74 13.67 9.55
C HIS A 50 3.09 13.74 8.07
N TYR A 51 3.80 12.73 7.55
CA TYR A 51 4.13 12.67 6.13
C TYR A 51 2.90 12.66 5.21
N SER A 52 1.80 12.06 5.66
CA SER A 52 0.54 12.02 4.92
C SER A 52 0.04 13.42 4.55
N PHE A 53 0.24 14.41 5.41
CA PHE A 53 -0.11 15.81 5.12
C PHE A 53 0.63 16.31 3.88
N TYR A 54 1.94 16.08 3.79
CA TYR A 54 2.75 16.54 2.65
C TYR A 54 2.45 15.76 1.39
N VAL A 55 2.23 14.45 1.51
CA VAL A 55 1.79 13.64 0.38
C VAL A 55 0.47 14.17 -0.18
N TRP A 56 -0.50 14.45 0.69
CA TRP A 56 -1.78 15.00 0.27
C TRP A 56 -1.66 16.40 -0.32
N ARG A 57 -0.90 17.28 0.33
CA ARG A 57 -0.68 18.67 -0.10
C ARG A 57 -0.03 18.76 -1.48
N TYR A 58 1.04 17.98 -1.72
CA TYR A 58 1.80 18.10 -2.95
C TYR A 58 1.24 17.27 -4.10
N PHE A 59 0.72 16.07 -3.82
CA PHE A 59 0.29 15.14 -4.87
C PHE A 59 -1.21 15.17 -5.14
N TYR A 60 -2.05 15.28 -4.10
CA TYR A 60 -3.51 15.26 -4.28
C TYR A 60 -4.10 16.67 -4.43
N ARG A 61 -3.60 17.66 -3.65
CA ARG A 61 -4.01 19.07 -3.73
C ARG A 61 -3.16 19.93 -4.66
N GLY A 62 -2.01 19.43 -5.15
CA GLY A 62 -1.11 20.21 -5.99
C GLY A 62 -1.77 20.68 -7.29
N HIS A 63 -2.31 19.74 -8.07
CA HIS A 63 -3.12 20.02 -9.25
C HIS A 63 -4.24 18.98 -9.37
N TRP A 64 -5.41 19.41 -9.85
CA TRP A 64 -6.61 18.58 -10.00
C TRP A 64 -6.39 17.32 -10.86
N ILE A 65 -5.40 17.33 -11.76
CA ILE A 65 -5.07 16.19 -12.62
C ILE A 65 -4.15 15.15 -11.97
N LEU A 66 -3.35 15.53 -10.97
CA LEU A 66 -2.33 14.66 -10.39
C LEU A 66 -2.93 13.41 -9.76
N LYS A 67 -4.10 13.52 -9.13
CA LYS A 67 -4.81 12.37 -8.55
C LYS A 67 -5.12 11.27 -9.59
N TYR A 68 -5.33 11.62 -10.86
CA TYR A 68 -5.61 10.67 -11.93
C TYR A 68 -4.35 10.00 -12.48
N LEU A 69 -3.18 10.64 -12.34
CA LEU A 69 -1.89 10.06 -12.74
C LEU A 69 -1.55 8.79 -11.94
N TYR A 70 -2.18 8.60 -10.76
CA TYR A 70 -2.03 7.41 -9.93
C TYR A 70 -2.85 6.21 -10.40
N ALA A 71 -3.80 6.37 -11.32
CA ALA A 71 -4.60 5.28 -11.87
C ALA A 71 -3.79 4.05 -12.34
N PRO A 72 -2.71 4.19 -13.16
CA PRO A 72 -1.87 3.06 -13.54
C PRO A 72 -1.21 2.36 -12.34
N PHE A 73 -0.85 3.09 -11.30
CA PHE A 73 -0.25 2.52 -10.09
C PHE A 73 -1.26 1.70 -9.30
N TYR A 74 -2.49 2.17 -9.15
CA TYR A 74 -3.57 1.40 -8.52
C TYR A 74 -3.87 0.11 -9.28
N LEU A 75 -3.93 0.17 -10.61
CA LEU A 75 -4.14 -1.01 -11.46
C LEU A 75 -2.97 -1.99 -11.34
N LEU A 76 -1.74 -1.51 -11.30
CA LEU A 76 -0.56 -2.34 -11.09
C LEU A 76 -0.59 -3.01 -9.71
N ALA A 77 -0.89 -2.26 -8.65
CA ALA A 77 -1.02 -2.78 -7.30
C ALA A 77 -2.12 -3.86 -7.20
N PHE A 78 -3.29 -3.61 -7.79
CA PHE A 78 -4.38 -4.58 -7.85
C PHE A 78 -3.98 -5.86 -8.60
N ASN A 79 -3.28 -5.74 -9.73
CA ASN A 79 -2.79 -6.90 -10.48
C ASN A 79 -1.74 -7.70 -9.72
N LEU A 80 -0.84 -7.03 -8.99
CA LEU A 80 0.13 -7.68 -8.11
C LEU A 80 -0.58 -8.44 -6.99
N LEU A 81 -1.53 -7.80 -6.30
CA LEU A 81 -2.33 -8.42 -5.25
C LEU A 81 -3.06 -9.66 -5.77
N LYS A 82 -3.75 -9.54 -6.91
CA LYS A 82 -4.43 -10.65 -7.57
C LYS A 82 -3.48 -11.79 -7.93
N SER A 83 -2.27 -11.47 -8.37
CA SER A 83 -1.25 -12.46 -8.68
C SER A 83 -0.74 -13.18 -7.43
N CYS A 84 -0.61 -12.46 -6.31
CA CYS A 84 -0.31 -13.05 -5.01
C CYS A 84 -1.41 -14.02 -4.59
N ILE A 85 -2.68 -13.59 -4.60
CA ILE A 85 -3.84 -14.41 -4.21
C ILE A 85 -3.96 -15.69 -5.06
N ARG A 86 -3.82 -15.57 -6.39
CA ARG A 86 -3.90 -16.72 -7.30
C ARG A 86 -2.82 -17.76 -7.04
N LYS A 87 -1.63 -17.35 -6.61
CA LYS A 87 -0.55 -18.27 -6.26
C LYS A 87 -0.83 -19.00 -4.95
N PHE A 88 -1.52 -18.36 -4.00
CA PHE A 88 -2.00 -19.04 -2.78
C PHE A 88 -3.06 -20.11 -3.09
N ASP A 89 -3.93 -19.86 -4.07
CA ASP A 89 -5.00 -20.78 -4.47
C ASP A 89 -4.49 -22.10 -5.10
N GLN A 90 -3.26 -22.11 -5.61
CA GLN A 90 -2.61 -23.31 -6.20
C GLN A 90 -2.07 -24.31 -5.15
N LEU A 91 -2.29 -24.06 -3.85
CA LEU A 91 -1.84 -24.93 -2.76
C LEU A 91 -2.78 -26.13 -2.57
N SER A 92 -2.38 -27.16 -1.82
CA SER A 92 -3.17 -28.40 -1.66
C SER A 92 -4.59 -28.13 -1.14
N LYS A 93 -5.60 -28.91 -1.57
CA LYS A 93 -7.04 -28.64 -1.30
C LYS A 93 -7.39 -28.40 0.18
N LEU A 94 -6.74 -29.10 1.11
CA LEU A 94 -6.98 -28.94 2.56
C LEU A 94 -6.40 -27.62 3.07
N VAL A 95 -5.20 -27.29 2.60
CA VAL A 95 -4.52 -26.04 2.91
C VAL A 95 -5.28 -24.87 2.25
N GLN A 96 -5.76 -25.03 1.02
CA GLN A 96 -6.59 -24.06 0.30
C GLN A 96 -7.81 -23.59 1.10
N LYS A 97 -8.51 -24.50 1.81
CA LYS A 97 -9.69 -24.12 2.62
C LYS A 97 -9.33 -23.23 3.80
N ILE A 98 -8.25 -23.55 4.52
CA ILE A 98 -7.74 -22.76 5.65
C ILE A 98 -7.26 -21.38 5.16
N HIS A 99 -6.53 -21.36 4.04
CA HIS A 99 -6.02 -20.13 3.45
C HIS A 99 -7.15 -19.23 2.90
N SER A 100 -8.21 -19.80 2.33
CA SER A 100 -9.36 -19.03 1.83
C SER A 100 -10.09 -18.31 2.96
N LEU A 101 -10.34 -18.99 4.08
CA LEU A 101 -10.92 -18.37 5.28
C LEU A 101 -10.02 -17.26 5.82
N TRP A 102 -8.71 -17.52 5.93
CA TRP A 102 -7.74 -16.52 6.37
C TRP A 102 -7.74 -15.29 5.47
N MET A 103 -7.76 -15.46 4.15
CA MET A 103 -7.81 -14.35 3.19
C MET A 103 -9.09 -13.53 3.28
N ILE A 104 -10.23 -14.16 3.52
CA ILE A 104 -11.52 -13.46 3.72
C ILE A 104 -11.46 -12.64 5.00
N ILE A 105 -11.05 -13.25 6.12
CA ILE A 105 -10.93 -12.58 7.42
C ILE A 105 -9.92 -11.44 7.34
N TYR A 106 -8.76 -11.68 6.72
CA TYR A 106 -7.74 -10.67 6.48
C TYR A 106 -8.30 -9.51 5.64
N SER A 107 -9.01 -9.78 4.55
CA SER A 107 -9.59 -8.73 3.70
C SER A 107 -10.64 -7.90 4.43
N LEU A 108 -11.49 -8.54 5.25
CA LEU A 108 -12.44 -7.84 6.12
C LEU A 108 -11.72 -6.99 7.16
N ALA A 109 -10.70 -7.53 7.82
CA ALA A 109 -9.91 -6.79 8.80
C ALA A 109 -9.21 -5.57 8.18
N VAL A 110 -8.61 -5.73 6.99
CA VAL A 110 -8.00 -4.62 6.24
C VAL A 110 -9.05 -3.61 5.79
N PHE A 111 -10.21 -4.06 5.33
CA PHE A 111 -11.32 -3.18 4.97
C PHE A 111 -11.76 -2.35 6.18
N PHE A 112 -12.03 -2.98 7.32
CA PHE A 112 -12.41 -2.24 8.52
C PHE A 112 -11.30 -1.32 9.00
N CYS A 113 -10.03 -1.77 8.99
CA CYS A 113 -8.91 -0.94 9.43
C CYS A 113 -8.68 0.29 8.55
N LEU A 114 -8.75 0.14 7.22
CA LEU A 114 -8.38 1.21 6.28
C LEU A 114 -9.55 2.06 5.77
N VAL A 115 -10.76 1.51 5.72
CA VAL A 115 -11.94 2.23 5.16
C VAL A 115 -12.71 2.97 6.25
N THR A 116 -12.78 2.42 7.47
CA THR A 116 -13.49 3.11 8.56
C THR A 116 -12.68 4.26 9.16
N THR A 117 -11.35 4.22 9.03
CA THR A 117 -10.48 5.29 9.51
C THR A 117 -10.51 6.44 8.51
N PRO A 118 -10.97 7.65 8.90
CA PRO A 118 -11.04 8.78 7.98
C PRO A 118 -9.67 9.42 7.72
N LEU A 119 -8.61 8.98 8.43
CA LEU A 119 -7.24 9.44 8.26
C LEU A 119 -6.41 8.38 7.56
N LEU A 120 -5.66 8.81 6.54
CA LEU A 120 -4.66 7.98 5.89
C LEU A 120 -3.31 8.20 6.54
N GLU A 121 -2.76 7.16 7.18
CA GLU A 121 -1.41 7.16 7.73
C GLU A 121 -0.68 5.87 7.36
N PHE A 122 0.61 5.97 7.11
CA PHE A 122 1.42 4.83 6.68
C PHE A 122 1.48 3.71 7.72
N ARG A 123 1.40 4.06 9.01
CA ARG A 123 1.42 3.08 10.11
C ARG A 123 0.27 2.07 10.06
N TYR A 124 -0.88 2.45 9.50
CA TYR A 124 -2.03 1.54 9.36
C TYR A 124 -1.77 0.38 8.39
N PHE A 125 -0.76 0.51 7.52
CA PHE A 125 -0.39 -0.53 6.56
C PHE A 125 0.64 -1.53 7.12
N ILE A 126 1.30 -1.23 8.24
CA ILE A 126 2.37 -2.06 8.82
C ILE A 126 1.82 -3.43 9.24
N ILE A 127 0.74 -3.45 10.03
CA ILE A 127 0.17 -4.70 10.56
C ILE A 127 -0.37 -5.59 9.43
N PRO A 128 -1.22 -5.07 8.49
CA PRO A 128 -1.65 -5.84 7.33
C PRO A 128 -0.48 -6.43 6.54
N PHE A 129 0.55 -5.62 6.29
CA PHE A 129 1.73 -6.05 5.56
C PHE A 129 2.48 -7.18 6.26
N ILE A 130 2.74 -7.05 7.57
CA ILE A 130 3.43 -8.08 8.36
C ILE A 130 2.60 -9.37 8.38
N MET A 131 1.29 -9.27 8.61
CA MET A 131 0.39 -10.44 8.61
C MET A 131 0.40 -11.17 7.27
N LEU A 132 0.32 -10.42 6.16
CA LEU A 132 0.46 -10.97 4.81
C LEU A 132 1.82 -11.63 4.61
N ARG A 133 2.89 -11.02 5.12
CA ARG A 133 4.26 -11.53 4.98
C ARG A 133 4.46 -12.82 5.76
N LEU A 134 4.02 -12.89 7.02
CA LEU A 134 4.12 -14.09 7.85
C LEU A 134 3.37 -15.26 7.23
N HIS A 135 2.25 -15.00 6.56
CA HIS A 135 1.48 -16.03 5.88
C HIS A 135 2.02 -16.39 4.49
N SER A 136 2.86 -15.54 3.91
CA SER A 136 3.56 -15.80 2.65
C SER A 136 4.84 -16.60 2.91
N ASN A 137 4.98 -17.75 2.27
CA ASN A 137 6.15 -18.62 2.41
C ASN A 137 7.35 -18.10 1.57
N ALA A 138 7.60 -16.80 1.52
CA ALA A 138 8.63 -16.20 0.68
C ALA A 138 10.04 -16.59 1.15
N LYS A 139 10.67 -17.58 0.50
CA LYS A 139 11.99 -18.13 0.89
C LYS A 139 13.20 -17.40 0.28
N ASN A 140 12.98 -16.43 -0.60
CA ASN A 140 14.09 -15.77 -1.29
C ASN A 140 14.76 -14.74 -0.37
N LYS A 141 15.91 -15.11 0.18
CA LYS A 141 16.72 -14.30 1.10
C LYS A 141 17.05 -12.92 0.54
N LEU A 142 17.32 -12.79 -0.75
CA LEU A 142 17.68 -11.51 -1.36
C LEU A 142 16.53 -10.50 -1.28
N TYR A 143 15.29 -10.92 -1.54
CA TYR A 143 14.13 -10.02 -1.43
C TYR A 143 13.85 -9.64 0.02
N ILE A 144 14.01 -10.58 0.96
CA ILE A 144 13.90 -10.29 2.39
C ILE A 144 14.94 -9.24 2.81
N VAL A 145 16.20 -9.39 2.38
CA VAL A 145 17.26 -8.42 2.69
C VAL A 145 16.96 -7.06 2.07
N LYS A 146 16.52 -7.00 0.81
CA LYS A 146 16.13 -5.73 0.17
C LYS A 146 14.99 -5.02 0.90
N GLU A 147 13.99 -5.77 1.33
CA GLU A 147 12.85 -5.26 2.09
C GLU A 147 13.29 -4.75 3.48
N LEU A 148 14.18 -5.48 4.16
CA LEU A 148 14.78 -5.07 5.42
C LEU A 148 15.57 -3.76 5.27
N ILE A 149 16.43 -3.68 4.24
CA ILE A 149 17.22 -2.48 3.95
C ILE A 149 16.28 -1.30 3.68
N LEU A 150 15.23 -1.49 2.88
CA LEU A 150 14.25 -0.43 2.61
C LEU A 150 13.57 0.06 3.89
N GLY A 151 13.13 -0.86 4.76
CA GLY A 151 12.52 -0.52 6.05
C GLY A 151 13.49 0.24 6.97
N LEU A 152 14.76 -0.18 7.03
CA LEU A 152 15.80 0.50 7.79
C LEU A 152 16.06 1.92 7.25
N VAL A 153 16.15 2.08 5.93
CA VAL A 153 16.35 3.39 5.30
C VAL A 153 15.20 4.33 5.61
N VAL A 154 13.95 3.87 5.51
CA VAL A 154 12.76 4.69 5.83
C VAL A 154 12.72 5.07 7.32
N ASN A 155 13.06 4.15 8.21
CA ASN A 155 13.12 4.43 9.65
C ASN A 155 14.23 5.42 9.99
N LEU A 156 15.45 5.23 9.45
CA LEU A 156 16.57 6.15 9.66
C LEU A 156 16.27 7.54 9.11
N PHE A 157 15.64 7.62 7.93
CA PHE A 157 15.17 8.89 7.38
C PHE A 157 14.15 9.56 8.30
N THR A 158 13.21 8.78 8.85
CA THR A 158 12.21 9.31 9.79
C THR A 158 12.85 9.81 11.08
N PHE A 159 13.80 9.09 11.65
CA PHE A 159 14.57 9.55 12.80
C PHE A 159 15.37 10.82 12.50
N TYR A 160 16.01 10.89 11.33
CA TYR A 160 16.73 12.09 10.90
C TYR A 160 15.80 13.31 10.82
N MET A 161 14.62 13.16 10.21
CA MET A 161 13.63 14.23 10.13
C MET A 161 13.12 14.65 11.52
N PHE A 162 12.85 13.70 12.41
CA PHE A 162 12.41 14.00 13.78
C PHE A 162 13.48 14.74 14.60
N LEU A 163 14.76 14.38 14.47
CA LEU A 163 15.85 14.94 15.27
C LEU A 163 16.36 16.28 14.73
N TYR A 164 16.55 16.40 13.42
CA TYR A 164 17.29 17.51 12.82
C TYR A 164 16.42 18.51 12.05
N ARG A 165 15.13 18.23 11.86
CA ARG A 165 14.20 19.11 11.14
C ARG A 165 12.98 19.49 12.00
N PRO A 166 13.15 20.10 13.19
CA PRO A 166 12.03 20.70 13.89
C PRO A 166 11.46 21.85 13.06
N PHE A 167 10.15 22.08 13.18
CA PHE A 167 9.48 23.19 12.51
C PHE A 167 8.59 23.95 13.48
N PHE A 168 8.33 25.21 13.16
CA PHE A 168 7.46 26.07 13.98
C PHE A 168 6.01 25.91 13.55
N ASN A 169 5.15 25.59 14.51
CA ASN A 169 3.71 25.61 14.28
C ASN A 169 3.24 27.07 14.22
N ARG A 170 2.58 27.45 13.12
CA ARG A 170 2.02 28.80 12.93
C ARG A 170 0.95 29.15 13.97
N ASN A 171 0.25 28.15 14.53
CA ASN A 171 -0.88 28.39 15.42
C ASN A 171 -0.45 28.63 16.86
N ASN A 172 0.54 27.87 17.35
CA ASN A 172 0.89 27.83 18.78
C ASN A 172 2.29 28.37 19.09
N ALA A 173 3.03 28.86 18.08
CA ALA A 173 4.42 29.31 18.18
C ALA A 173 5.39 28.30 18.84
N SER A 174 4.96 27.04 19.02
CA SER A 174 5.72 25.95 19.60
C SER A 174 6.57 25.27 18.53
N VAL A 175 7.71 24.74 18.97
CA VAL A 175 8.55 23.87 18.15
C VAL A 175 7.93 22.48 18.14
N GLU A 176 7.54 22.02 16.95
CA GLU A 176 7.02 20.68 16.73
C GLU A 176 8.00 19.84 15.90
N ARG A 177 7.82 18.52 15.94
CA ARG A 177 8.69 17.56 15.26
C ARG A 177 7.86 16.64 14.38
N PHE A 178 8.49 16.16 13.31
CA PHE A 178 7.88 15.22 12.38
C PHE A 178 7.65 13.85 13.00
N MET A 179 6.49 13.28 12.80
CA MET A 179 6.13 11.93 13.28
C MET A 179 5.36 11.16 12.21
N TRP A 180 5.28 9.84 12.35
CA TRP A 180 4.53 8.96 11.44
C TRP A 180 3.71 7.93 12.21
#